data_AF-A0A439V2M1-F1
#
_entry.id   AF-A0A439V2M1-F1
#
_cell.length_a   1.000
_cell.length_b   1.000
_cell.length_c   1.000
_cell.angle_alpha   90.00
_cell.angle_beta   90.00
_cell.angle_gamma   90.00
#
_symmetry.space_group_name_H-M   'P 1'
#
loop_
_entity.id
_entity.type
_entity.pdbx_description
1 polymer ?
#
loop_
_entity_poly.entity_id
_entity_poly.type
_entity_poly.pdbx_seq_one_letter_code
_entity_poly.pdbx_strand_id
1 'polypeptide(L)' 'AEWKNQTEPELVDNSEQVLDPMTAYQITSMMEGVVQRGTGATIAELGRHIAGKTGTTNDEKDAWFIGYT' A
#
# COMPACT_ATOMS: atom_id res chain seq x y z
N ALA A 1 -5.67 -32.82 -4.94
CA ALA A 1 -4.47 -33.00 -4.11
C ALA A 1 -4.94 -33.28 -2.69
N GLU A 2 -4.53 -34.39 -2.11
CA GLU A 2 -4.98 -34.85 -0.79
C GLU A 2 -4.05 -34.25 0.29
N TRP A 3 -4.63 -33.62 1.31
CA TRP A 3 -3.87 -33.04 2.42
C TRP A 3 -3.44 -34.15 3.39
N LYS A 4 -2.16 -34.18 3.80
CA LYS A 4 -1.52 -35.31 4.49
C LYS A 4 -1.11 -35.03 5.94
N ASN A 5 -1.74 -34.09 6.64
CA ASN A 5 -1.29 -33.63 7.96
C ASN A 5 0.21 -33.22 7.97
N GLN A 6 0.73 -32.72 6.85
CA GLN A 6 2.09 -32.20 6.78
C GLN A 6 2.21 -30.89 7.59
N THR A 7 3.41 -30.59 8.07
CA THR A 7 3.72 -29.30 8.69
C THR A 7 3.52 -28.16 7.70
N GLU A 8 3.16 -26.98 8.21
CA GLU A 8 3.04 -25.78 7.39
C GLU A 8 4.40 -25.46 6.74
N PRO A 9 4.44 -25.12 5.43
CA PRO A 9 5.68 -24.72 4.79
C PRO A 9 6.18 -23.40 5.37
N GLU A 10 7.49 -23.29 5.57
CA GLU A 10 8.11 -21.99 5.88
C GLU A 10 8.11 -21.12 4.61
N LEU A 11 7.48 -19.95 4.69
CA LEU A 11 7.53 -18.95 3.65
C LEU A 11 8.83 -18.14 3.83
N VAL A 12 9.86 -18.48 3.07
CA VAL A 12 11.09 -17.69 3.04
C VAL A 12 10.85 -16.41 2.24
N ASP A 13 11.05 -15.26 2.88
CA ASP A 13 11.03 -13.97 2.19
C ASP A 13 12.33 -13.80 1.40
N ASN A 14 12.22 -13.95 0.08
CA ASN A 14 13.32 -13.76 -0.87
C ASN A 14 13.16 -12.44 -1.63
N SER A 15 12.41 -11.46 -1.09
CA SER A 15 12.23 -10.16 -1.73
C SER A 15 13.55 -9.40 -1.84
N GLU A 16 13.78 -8.82 -3.02
CA GLU A 16 14.91 -7.93 -3.25
C GLU A 16 14.59 -6.54 -2.69
N GLN A 17 15.51 -5.97 -1.90
CA GLN A 17 15.39 -4.60 -1.45
C GLN A 17 15.75 -3.63 -2.59
N VAL A 18 14.72 -3.07 -3.22
CA VAL A 18 14.88 -2.18 -4.40
C VAL A 18 15.06 -0.70 -4.07
N LEU A 19 14.79 -0.29 -2.82
CA LEU A 19 14.91 1.10 -2.37
C LEU A 19 15.68 1.21 -1.06
N ASP A 20 16.40 2.32 -0.92
CA ASP A 20 16.99 2.72 0.35
C ASP A 20 15.88 3.03 1.39
N PRO A 21 16.01 2.58 2.65
CA PRO A 21 14.97 2.76 3.67
C PRO A 21 14.65 4.23 3.98
N MET A 22 15.63 5.12 3.92
CA MET A 22 15.42 6.55 4.16
C MET A 22 14.58 7.16 3.04
N THR A 23 14.85 6.76 1.80
CA THR A 23 14.04 7.17 0.64
C THR A 23 12.62 6.62 0.77
N ALA A 24 12.45 5.34 1.09
CA ALA A 24 11.14 4.72 1.27
C ALA A 24 10.31 5.40 2.38
N TYR A 25 10.96 5.79 3.48
CA TYR A 25 10.32 6.54 4.56
C TYR A 25 9.81 7.91 4.08
N GLN A 26 10.62 8.65 3.32
CA GLN A 26 10.22 9.96 2.78
C GLN A 26 9.02 9.83 1.82
N ILE A 27 9.01 8.83 0.93
CA ILE A 27 7.86 8.57 0.05
C ILE A 27 6.62 8.21 0.88
N THR A 28 6.76 7.34 1.89
CA THR A 28 5.66 6.95 2.79
C THR A 28 5.04 8.19 3.45
N SER A 29 5.88 9.07 4.02
CA SER A 29 5.42 10.31 4.66
C SER A 29 4.67 11.24 3.68
N MET A 30 5.15 11.34 2.43
CA MET A 30 4.45 12.10 1.40
C MET A 30 3.10 11.47 1.04
N MET A 31 3.00 10.14 0.98
CA MET A 31 1.78 9.40 0.66
C MET A 31 0.75 9.41 1.79
N GLU A 32 1.18 9.45 3.06
CA GLU A 32 0.29 9.77 4.18
C GLU A 32 -0.37 11.14 3.99
N GLY A 33 0.40 12.11 3.48
CA GLY A 33 -0.11 13.45 3.17
C GLY A 33 -1.26 13.44 2.16
N VAL A 34 -1.27 12.49 1.22
CA VAL A 34 -2.37 12.33 0.24
C VAL A 34 -3.68 11.96 0.94
N VAL A 35 -3.62 11.11 1.97
CA VAL A 35 -4.77 10.68 2.76
C VAL A 35 -5.17 11.73 3.80
N GLN A 36 -4.21 12.42 4.41
CA GLN A 36 -4.51 13.39 5.47
C GLN A 36 -5.06 14.72 4.95
N ARG A 37 -4.58 15.17 3.79
CA ARG A 37 -4.87 16.53 3.27
C ARG A 37 -4.87 16.65 1.76
N GLY A 38 -4.80 15.53 1.03
CA GLY A 38 -4.67 15.51 -0.42
C GLY A 38 -5.87 14.91 -1.13
N THR A 39 -5.63 14.36 -2.32
CA THR A 39 -6.67 13.81 -3.20
C THR A 39 -7.37 12.56 -2.64
N GLY A 40 -6.84 11.95 -1.59
CA GLY A 40 -7.42 10.80 -0.90
C GLY A 40 -8.07 11.13 0.44
N ALA A 41 -8.38 12.41 0.72
CA ALA A 41 -8.79 12.90 2.04
C ALA A 41 -9.94 12.10 2.70
N THR A 42 -10.93 11.64 1.92
CA THR A 42 -12.06 10.85 2.44
C THR A 42 -11.63 9.54 3.11
N ILE A 43 -10.48 8.97 2.72
CA ILE A 43 -9.95 7.72 3.32
C ILE A 43 -9.59 7.92 4.80
N ALA A 44 -9.32 9.16 5.25
CA ALA A 44 -9.05 9.46 6.65
C ALA A 44 -10.21 9.08 7.60
N GLU A 45 -11.45 9.00 7.08
CA GLU A 45 -12.64 8.58 7.84
C GLU A 45 -12.52 7.15 8.39
N LEU A 46 -11.64 6.32 7.82
CA LEU A 46 -11.36 4.96 8.33
C LEU A 46 -10.65 4.97 9.68
N GLY A 47 -10.12 6.12 10.14
CA GLY A 47 -9.47 6.25 11.44
C GLY A 47 -8.18 5.44 11.59
N ARG A 48 -7.56 5.05 10.48
CA ARG A 48 -6.30 4.28 10.44
C ARG A 48 -5.17 5.13 9.88
N HIS A 49 -3.95 4.85 10.32
CA HIS A 49 -2.76 5.39 9.70
C HIS A 49 -2.54 4.69 8.35
N ILE A 50 -2.77 5.39 7.25
CA ILE A 50 -2.72 4.85 5.89
C ILE A 50 -1.86 5.78 5.03
N ALA A 51 -0.89 5.20 4.34
CA ALA A 51 -0.21 5.82 3.21
C ALA A 51 -0.88 5.34 1.92
N GLY A 52 -1.13 6.24 0.96
CA GLY A 52 -1.71 5.81 -0.32
C GLY A 52 -1.68 6.86 -1.40
N LYS A 53 -2.10 6.45 -2.60
CA LYS A 53 -2.15 7.33 -3.77
C LYS A 53 -3.40 7.07 -4.60
N THR A 54 -4.00 8.16 -5.07
CA THR A 54 -5.07 8.12 -6.08
C THR A 54 -4.49 8.17 -7.49
N GLY A 55 -5.15 7.51 -8.43
CA GLY A 55 -4.91 7.65 -9.87
C GLY A 55 -6.25 7.71 -10.61
N THR A 56 -6.33 8.57 -11.62
CA THR A 56 -7.50 8.70 -12.50
C THR A 56 -7.02 8.80 -13.93
N THR A 57 -7.76 8.25 -14.89
CA THR A 57 -7.54 8.50 -16.32
C THR A 57 -8.48 9.60 -16.81
N ASN A 58 -8.25 10.09 -18.04
CA ASN A 58 -9.08 11.14 -18.63
C ASN A 58 -10.55 10.71 -18.68
N ASP A 59 -11.44 11.67 -18.47
CA ASP A 59 -12.89 11.45 -18.40
C ASP A 59 -13.30 10.43 -17.33
N GLU A 60 -12.46 10.22 -16.30
CA GLU A 60 -12.69 9.30 -15.18
C GLU A 60 -12.99 7.87 -15.61
N LYS A 61 -12.50 7.46 -16.79
CA LYS A 61 -12.69 6.10 -17.32
C LYS A 61 -12.18 5.05 -16.36
N ASP A 62 -11.10 5.38 -15.66
CA ASP A 62 -10.59 4.62 -14.55
C ASP A 62 -10.32 5.51 -13.35
N ALA A 63 -10.63 4.99 -12.17
CA ALA A 63 -10.29 5.57 -10.89
C ALA A 63 -9.78 4.47 -9.96
N TRP A 64 -8.62 4.69 -9.36
CA TRP A 64 -7.99 3.73 -8.46
C TRP A 64 -7.43 4.42 -7.22
N PHE A 65 -7.42 3.65 -6.14
CA PHE A 65 -6.67 3.95 -4.93
C PHE A 65 -5.88 2.72 -4.52
N ILE A 66 -4.60 2.91 -4.19
CA ILE A 66 -3.75 1.90 -3.57
C ILE A 66 -3.24 2.49 -2.27
N GLY A 67 -3.37 1.73 -1.19
CA GLY A 67 -2.88 2.13 0.13
C GLY A 67 -2.38 0.95 0.94
N TYR A 68 -1.51 1.26 1.91
CA TYR A 68 -0.91 0.32 2.84
C TYR A 68 -0.78 0.95 4.24
N THR A 69 -0.46 0.13 5.23
CA THR A 69 -0.32 0.51 6.65
C THR A 69 0.96 -0.03 7.23
#